data_AF-A0AA35TEI5-F1
#
_entry.id   AF-A0AA35TEI5-F1
#
_cell.length_a   1.000
_cell.length_b   1.000
_cell.length_c   1.000
_cell.angle_alpha   90.00
_cell.angle_beta   90.00
_cell.angle_gamma   90.00
#
_symmetry.space_group_name_H-M   'P 1'
#
loop_
_entity.id
_entity.type
_entity.pdbx_description
1 polymer ?
#
loop_
_entity_poly.entity_id
_entity_poly.type
_entity_poly.pdbx_seq_one_letter_code
_entity_poly.pdbx_strand_id
1 'polypeptide(L)'
;MDSTNYARLGVYSTESAPGIIVAHGTIGIELSSNPDLFISRDGGVTWEQTLAGSWGVNLADHGGLMVAAKDYHQEQSMVLKYSCNEGYSWRDFTFSSTDITIYGVVTEPGQHTTIMSFYGGSWDNFKWTVITVDFANIFSRQCDDQDYYDWRPWDERTESQCLLGSSITIERRKPQICCLNGRDYDREFDYHICDCTSEDYECDYGFARPMYDYYAPCMRDYAIELPNPCAGGKNKTYMASTGYRKIAGDVCTGGEEKLFQRFDAPCCGDDTLPPFFPPPNQPGQTVSEKVSSKGPLAAVGALLGVACLMALVFLAMFITVTLKYRATTRNYIRVATAEEPALFGSSQQDTAQNLASMAGEEEEDDKPLIP
;
A
#
# COMPACT_ATOMS: atom_id res chain seq x y z
N MET A 1 23.37 5.57 -13.19
CA MET A 1 23.73 5.00 -11.87
C MET A 1 23.35 6.05 -10.84
N ASP A 2 22.12 5.99 -10.34
CA ASP A 2 21.68 6.85 -9.26
C ASP A 2 21.83 6.08 -7.95
N SER A 3 22.83 6.45 -7.15
CA SER A 3 23.26 5.74 -5.95
C SER A 3 22.63 6.32 -4.68
N THR A 4 21.40 6.83 -4.74
CA THR A 4 20.79 7.60 -3.64
C THR A 4 19.50 7.00 -3.05
N ASN A 5 19.05 5.82 -3.48
CA ASN A 5 17.81 5.22 -3.00
C ASN A 5 17.93 4.54 -1.63
N TYR A 6 18.12 5.34 -0.58
CA TYR A 6 17.68 4.97 0.75
C TYR A 6 16.68 6.00 1.25
N ALA A 7 15.39 5.78 0.95
CA ALA A 7 14.31 6.56 1.56
C ALA A 7 14.05 6.03 2.98
N ARG A 8 14.45 6.80 4.01
CA ARG A 8 14.37 6.41 5.44
C ARG A 8 13.08 6.77 6.18
N LEU A 9 12.19 7.49 5.52
CA LEU A 9 10.75 7.55 5.76
C LEU A 9 10.18 7.79 4.37
N GLY A 10 9.58 6.78 3.76
CA GLY A 10 9.16 6.94 2.38
C GLY A 10 8.54 5.70 1.79
N VAL A 11 8.04 5.89 0.58
CA VAL A 11 7.47 4.83 -0.24
C VAL A 11 8.60 4.29 -1.12
N TYR A 12 8.78 2.98 -1.11
CA TYR A 12 9.74 2.26 -1.93
C TYR A 12 9.02 1.26 -2.83
N SER A 13 9.29 1.37 -4.13
CA SER A 13 8.85 0.43 -5.16
C SER A 13 9.92 0.38 -6.25
N THR A 14 9.85 -0.65 -7.10
CA THR A 14 10.80 -0.83 -8.20
C THR A 14 10.12 -1.52 -9.38
N GLU A 15 10.55 -1.18 -10.59
CA GLU A 15 10.07 -1.79 -11.83
C GLU A 15 10.33 -3.31 -11.87
N SER A 16 11.36 -3.79 -11.16
CA SER A 16 11.68 -5.21 -11.10
C SER A 16 10.65 -6.04 -10.31
N ALA A 17 9.83 -5.40 -9.47
CA ALA A 17 8.84 -6.06 -8.59
C ALA A 17 7.44 -5.40 -8.69
N PRO A 18 6.70 -5.62 -9.80
CA PRO A 18 5.38 -5.04 -10.02
C PRO A 18 4.39 -5.38 -8.91
N GLY A 19 3.63 -4.38 -8.47
CA GLY A 19 2.63 -4.49 -7.41
C GLY A 19 3.20 -4.38 -5.99
N ILE A 20 4.51 -4.54 -5.79
CA ILE A 20 5.15 -4.37 -4.47
C ILE A 20 5.37 -2.89 -4.18
N ILE A 21 4.77 -2.41 -3.10
CA ILE A 21 5.02 -1.10 -2.54
C ILE A 21 5.29 -1.27 -1.04
N VAL A 22 6.41 -0.78 -0.55
CA VAL A 22 6.76 -0.79 0.87
C VAL A 22 6.78 0.64 1.38
N ALA A 23 6.14 0.93 2.50
CA ALA A 23 6.08 2.28 3.04
C ALA A 23 6.05 2.30 4.55
N HIS A 24 6.71 3.29 5.15
CA HIS A 24 6.51 3.62 6.56
C HIS A 24 5.22 4.40 6.74
N GLY A 25 4.37 3.98 7.67
CA GLY A 25 3.08 4.62 7.90
C GLY A 25 2.51 4.33 9.29
N THR A 26 1.38 4.97 9.59
CA THR A 26 0.64 4.78 10.85
C THR A 26 -0.84 4.56 10.57
N ILE A 27 -1.49 3.73 11.36
CA ILE A 27 -2.94 3.51 11.28
C ILE A 27 -3.63 4.63 12.06
N GLY A 28 -4.37 5.49 11.36
CA GLY A 28 -5.08 6.60 11.96
C GLY A 28 -5.62 7.57 10.92
N ILE A 29 -6.18 8.69 11.41
CA ILE A 29 -6.66 9.79 10.57
C ILE A 29 -5.56 10.79 10.21
N GLU A 30 -4.41 10.70 10.88
CA GLU A 30 -3.26 11.59 10.75
C GLU A 30 -1.96 10.79 10.84
N LEU A 31 -0.86 11.34 10.28
CA LEU A 31 0.47 10.76 10.39
C LEU A 31 1.02 10.93 11.82
N SER A 32 1.65 9.88 12.35
CA SER A 32 2.28 9.89 13.67
C SER A 32 3.80 9.68 13.58
N SER A 33 4.52 10.07 14.63
CA SER A 33 5.99 10.05 14.69
C SER A 33 6.60 8.66 14.86
N ASN A 34 5.79 7.63 15.14
CA ASN A 34 6.25 6.25 15.32
C ASN A 34 5.65 5.36 14.24
N PRO A 35 6.15 5.43 13.00
CA PRO A 35 5.64 4.61 11.92
C PRO A 35 6.14 3.17 12.01
N ASP A 36 5.26 2.27 11.61
CA ASP A 36 5.60 0.89 11.31
C ASP A 36 5.80 0.72 9.80
N LEU A 37 6.37 -0.41 9.39
CA LEU A 37 6.55 -0.74 7.99
C LEU A 37 5.33 -1.49 7.45
N PHE A 38 4.73 -0.96 6.39
CA PHE A 38 3.61 -1.54 5.66
C PHE A 38 4.05 -1.97 4.27
N ILE A 39 3.34 -2.95 3.72
CA ILE A 39 3.51 -3.44 2.36
C ILE A 39 2.17 -3.59 1.66
N SER A 40 2.12 -3.15 0.41
CA SER A 40 1.10 -3.53 -0.56
C SER A 40 1.70 -4.48 -1.58
N ARG A 41 0.90 -5.45 -2.01
CA ARG A 41 1.27 -6.45 -3.03
C ARG A 41 0.43 -6.32 -4.28
N ASP A 42 -0.43 -5.32 -4.37
CA ASP A 42 -1.39 -5.12 -5.46
C ASP A 42 -1.37 -3.68 -5.99
N GLY A 43 -0.25 -2.97 -5.82
CA GLY A 43 -0.09 -1.62 -6.36
C GLY A 43 -0.74 -0.52 -5.52
N GLY A 44 -1.04 -0.79 -4.25
CA GLY A 44 -1.50 0.19 -3.28
C GLY A 44 -2.98 0.08 -2.92
N VAL A 45 -3.68 -0.95 -3.39
CA VAL A 45 -5.10 -1.19 -3.07
C VAL A 45 -5.24 -1.73 -1.65
N THR A 46 -4.54 -2.83 -1.34
CA THR A 46 -4.50 -3.40 0.00
C THR A 46 -3.14 -3.21 0.66
N TRP A 47 -3.15 -3.05 1.98
CA TRP A 47 -1.97 -2.81 2.80
C TRP A 47 -1.97 -3.69 4.05
N GLU A 48 -0.80 -4.22 4.39
CA GLU A 48 -0.58 -5.00 5.60
C GLU A 48 0.67 -4.49 6.34
N GLN A 49 0.61 -4.46 7.67
CA GLN A 49 1.79 -4.21 8.48
C GLN A 49 2.73 -5.43 8.39
N THR A 50 3.97 -5.23 7.94
CA THR A 50 4.95 -6.31 7.72
C THR A 50 6.05 -6.36 8.78
N LEU A 51 6.47 -5.20 9.31
CA LEU A 51 7.44 -5.12 10.41
C LEU A 51 7.07 -3.95 11.35
N ALA A 52 7.25 -4.17 12.65
CA ALA A 52 7.09 -3.10 13.65
C ALA A 52 8.36 -2.24 13.71
N GLY A 53 8.20 -0.92 13.79
CA GLY A 53 9.27 0.07 13.81
C GLY A 53 9.84 0.43 12.45
N SER A 54 10.96 1.17 12.47
CA SER A 54 11.62 1.68 11.27
C SER A 54 12.64 0.68 10.73
N TRP A 55 12.38 0.20 9.51
CA TRP A 55 13.28 -0.70 8.77
C TRP A 55 13.60 -0.12 7.39
N GLY A 56 14.86 -0.22 6.96
CA GLY A 56 15.22 -0.01 5.55
C GLY A 56 15.09 -1.31 4.78
N VAL A 57 14.31 -1.32 3.71
CA VAL A 57 14.06 -2.51 2.87
C VAL A 57 14.67 -2.35 1.49
N ASN A 58 15.27 -3.43 0.99
CA ASN A 58 15.75 -3.54 -0.38
C ASN A 58 15.22 -4.81 -1.03
N LEU A 59 14.98 -4.74 -2.33
CA LEU A 59 14.50 -5.84 -3.16
C LEU A 59 15.63 -6.39 -4.04
N ALA A 60 15.57 -7.69 -4.31
CA ALA A 60 16.45 -8.46 -5.18
C ALA A 60 15.66 -9.57 -5.88
N ASP A 61 16.30 -10.26 -6.83
CA ASP A 61 15.72 -11.39 -7.58
C ASP A 61 14.34 -11.05 -8.17
N HIS A 62 14.20 -9.89 -8.82
CA HIS A 62 12.94 -9.41 -9.41
C HIS A 62 11.77 -9.30 -8.40
N GLY A 63 12.10 -8.94 -7.16
CA GLY A 63 11.14 -8.91 -6.03
C GLY A 63 11.01 -10.24 -5.29
N GLY A 64 11.70 -11.28 -5.75
CA GLY A 64 11.73 -12.59 -5.13
C GLY A 64 12.43 -12.64 -3.78
N LEU A 65 13.25 -11.64 -3.46
CA LEU A 65 13.93 -11.49 -2.19
C LEU A 65 13.74 -10.08 -1.63
N MET A 66 13.32 -10.00 -0.38
CA MET A 66 13.32 -8.77 0.42
C MET A 66 14.35 -8.89 1.54
N VAL A 67 15.15 -7.85 1.76
CA VAL A 67 16.07 -7.76 2.90
C VAL A 67 15.83 -6.46 3.64
N ALA A 68 15.67 -6.55 4.96
CA ALA A 68 15.44 -5.44 5.86
C ALA A 68 16.59 -5.29 6.86
N ALA A 69 17.06 -4.06 7.01
CA ALA A 69 18.04 -3.64 8.01
C ALA A 69 17.38 -2.68 9.00
N LYS A 70 17.77 -2.74 10.28
CA LYS A 70 17.32 -1.76 11.26
C LYS A 70 17.78 -0.35 10.87
N ASP A 71 16.95 0.64 11.21
CA ASP A 71 17.26 2.03 10.98
C ASP A 71 18.50 2.48 11.79
N TYR A 72 19.41 3.18 11.10
CA TYR A 72 20.70 3.60 11.63
C TYR A 72 20.62 4.57 12.82
N HIS A 73 19.49 5.29 12.94
CA HIS A 73 19.23 6.20 14.06
C HIS A 73 18.80 5.48 15.33
N GLN A 74 18.37 4.21 15.24
CA GLN A 74 17.80 3.50 16.37
C GLN A 74 18.88 2.71 17.13
N GLU A 75 19.64 1.87 16.44
CA GLU A 75 20.60 0.99 17.09
C GLU A 75 21.63 0.40 16.12
N GLN A 76 22.75 -0.05 16.67
CA GLN A 76 23.66 -0.95 15.97
C GLN A 76 23.06 -2.36 15.97
N SER A 77 23.33 -3.16 14.94
CA SER A 77 22.83 -4.54 14.90
C SER A 77 23.80 -5.49 14.23
N MET A 78 23.73 -6.76 14.62
CA MET A 78 24.36 -7.89 13.95
C MET A 78 23.40 -8.65 13.03
N VAL A 79 22.12 -8.25 12.98
CA VAL A 79 21.04 -9.01 12.33
C VAL A 79 20.40 -8.23 11.18
N LEU A 80 20.33 -8.88 10.03
CA LEU A 80 19.42 -8.53 8.94
C LEU A 80 18.16 -9.40 9.04
N LYS A 81 17.04 -8.91 8.53
CA LYS A 81 15.85 -9.73 8.27
C LYS A 81 15.73 -9.99 6.78
N TYR A 82 15.31 -11.18 6.38
CA TYR A 82 15.03 -11.49 4.98
C TYR A 82 13.69 -12.21 4.80
N SER A 83 13.07 -12.02 3.64
CA SER A 83 11.81 -12.64 3.24
C SER A 83 11.89 -13.11 1.79
N CYS A 84 11.37 -14.31 1.53
CA CYS A 84 11.19 -14.88 0.18
C CYS A 84 9.71 -15.04 -0.18
N ASN A 85 8.81 -14.48 0.63
CA ASN A 85 7.36 -14.54 0.44
C ASN A 85 6.75 -13.16 0.52
N GLU A 86 7.35 -12.19 -0.19
CA GLU A 86 6.85 -10.83 -0.29
C GLU A 86 6.51 -10.21 1.08
N GLY A 87 7.34 -10.45 2.10
CA GLY A 87 7.16 -9.86 3.44
C GLY A 87 6.02 -10.46 4.26
N TYR A 88 5.43 -11.60 3.87
CA TYR A 88 4.47 -12.33 4.74
C TYR A 88 5.15 -12.86 6.01
N SER A 89 6.40 -13.27 5.90
CA SER A 89 7.21 -13.70 7.04
C SER A 89 8.67 -13.29 6.87
N TRP A 90 9.33 -13.02 7.99
CA TRP A 90 10.73 -12.58 8.03
C TRP A 90 11.58 -13.56 8.85
N ARG A 91 12.80 -13.80 8.40
CA ARG A 91 13.81 -14.63 9.08
C ARG A 91 15.04 -13.80 9.41
N ASP A 92 15.64 -14.07 10.55
CA ASP A 92 16.85 -13.39 10.99
C ASP A 92 18.09 -14.00 10.33
N PHE A 93 19.05 -13.15 9.96
CA PHE A 93 20.34 -13.51 9.41
C PHE A 93 21.44 -12.69 10.10
N THR A 94 22.31 -13.38 10.83
CA THR A 94 23.47 -12.76 11.49
C THR A 94 24.56 -12.48 10.45
N PHE A 95 24.73 -11.21 10.08
CA PHE A 95 25.63 -10.78 8.99
C PHE A 95 27.02 -10.38 9.49
N SER A 96 27.19 -10.20 10.81
CA SER A 96 28.42 -9.73 11.43
C SER A 96 28.59 -10.34 12.83
N SER A 97 29.84 -10.48 13.28
CA SER A 97 30.17 -10.87 14.66
C SER A 97 30.19 -9.69 15.64
N THR A 98 30.10 -8.47 15.12
CA THR A 98 30.09 -7.23 15.91
C THR A 98 28.95 -6.34 15.45
N ASP A 99 28.45 -5.51 16.38
CA ASP A 99 27.41 -4.54 16.09
C ASP A 99 27.85 -3.51 15.04
N ILE A 100 27.06 -3.39 13.98
CA ILE A 100 27.30 -2.47 12.86
C ILE A 100 26.04 -1.66 12.61
N THR A 101 26.22 -0.36 12.46
CA THR A 101 25.19 0.53 11.93
C THR A 101 25.26 0.52 10.41
N ILE A 102 24.16 0.14 9.76
CA ILE A 102 24.07 0.12 8.29
C ILE A 102 23.65 1.51 7.80
N TYR A 103 24.48 2.16 7.00
CA TYR A 103 24.17 3.47 6.42
C TYR A 103 23.47 3.35 5.06
N GLY A 104 23.70 2.25 4.34
CA GLY A 104 22.87 1.90 3.20
C GLY A 104 23.25 0.60 2.51
N VAL A 105 22.59 0.35 1.38
CA VAL A 105 22.64 -0.90 0.63
C VAL A 105 22.81 -0.59 -0.84
N VAL A 106 23.60 -1.40 -1.53
CA VAL A 106 23.75 -1.38 -2.98
C VAL A 106 23.43 -2.76 -3.52
N THR A 107 22.56 -2.80 -4.52
CA THR A 107 22.21 -3.99 -5.30
C THR A 107 22.80 -3.88 -6.70
N GLU A 108 22.98 -5.01 -7.39
CA GLU A 108 23.32 -4.98 -8.81
C GLU A 108 22.22 -4.23 -9.59
N PRO A 109 22.59 -3.37 -10.57
CA PRO A 109 21.60 -2.70 -11.42
C PRO A 109 20.57 -3.69 -12.00
N GLY A 110 19.29 -3.31 -11.96
CA GLY A 110 18.18 -4.17 -12.37
C GLY A 110 17.63 -5.07 -11.27
N GLN A 111 18.40 -5.35 -10.21
CA GLN A 111 17.98 -6.21 -9.08
C GLN A 111 17.65 -7.66 -9.50
N HIS A 112 18.39 -8.20 -10.47
CA HIS A 112 18.20 -9.56 -10.99
C HIS A 112 18.94 -10.63 -10.19
N THR A 113 19.91 -10.25 -9.35
CA THR A 113 20.68 -11.18 -8.52
C THR A 113 20.31 -11.11 -7.05
N THR A 114 20.79 -12.09 -6.28
CA THR A 114 20.65 -12.23 -4.83
C THR A 114 21.77 -11.57 -4.04
N ILE A 115 22.66 -10.82 -4.69
CA ILE A 115 23.84 -10.24 -4.07
C ILE A 115 23.54 -8.81 -3.63
N MET A 116 23.75 -8.53 -2.35
CA MET A 116 23.60 -7.19 -1.78
C MET A 116 24.86 -6.78 -1.03
N SER A 117 25.25 -5.51 -1.15
CA SER A 117 26.37 -4.92 -0.41
C SER A 117 25.87 -3.88 0.57
N PHE A 118 26.07 -4.13 1.86
CA PHE A 118 25.71 -3.24 2.97
C PHE A 118 26.94 -2.42 3.35
N TYR A 119 26.84 -1.09 3.35
CA TYR A 119 27.91 -0.23 3.83
C TYR A 119 27.55 0.39 5.19
N GLY A 120 28.47 0.26 6.13
CA GLY A 120 28.21 0.49 7.55
C GLY A 120 29.47 0.82 8.35
N GLY A 121 29.30 0.98 9.66
CA GLY A 121 30.40 1.11 10.61
C GLY A 121 29.96 0.88 12.05
N SER A 122 30.90 0.46 12.90
CA SER A 122 30.70 0.41 14.37
C SER A 122 30.86 1.81 14.97
N TRP A 123 30.24 2.08 16.13
CA TRP A 123 30.33 3.39 16.80
C TRP A 123 31.64 3.53 17.58
N ASP A 124 32.10 2.45 18.23
CA ASP A 124 33.27 2.47 19.10
C ASP A 124 34.58 2.74 18.36
N ASN A 125 34.66 2.33 17.08
CA ASN A 125 35.82 2.55 16.23
C ASN A 125 35.36 2.66 14.77
N PHE A 126 34.84 3.83 14.41
CA PHE A 126 34.24 4.03 13.09
C PHE A 126 35.25 3.77 11.97
N LYS A 127 34.99 2.70 11.22
CA LYS A 127 35.65 2.36 9.97
C LYS A 127 34.58 1.94 8.98
N TRP A 128 34.59 2.57 7.81
CA TRP A 128 33.74 2.15 6.71
C TRP A 128 33.98 0.68 6.40
N THR A 129 32.93 -0.11 6.57
CA THR A 129 32.92 -1.54 6.37
C THR A 129 31.86 -1.85 5.33
N VAL A 130 32.24 -2.61 4.30
CA VAL A 130 31.30 -3.10 3.29
C VAL A 130 31.17 -4.60 3.49
N ILE A 131 29.93 -5.06 3.65
CA ILE A 131 29.60 -6.46 3.82
C ILE A 131 28.76 -6.88 2.64
N THR A 132 29.29 -7.76 1.82
CA THR A 132 28.59 -8.31 0.66
C THR A 132 28.05 -9.68 1.03
N VAL A 133 26.75 -9.86 0.84
CA VAL A 133 26.03 -11.10 1.16
C VAL A 133 25.42 -11.62 -0.13
N ASP A 134 25.68 -12.89 -0.43
CA ASP A 134 24.93 -13.63 -1.43
C ASP A 134 23.86 -14.48 -0.75
N PHE A 135 22.60 -14.13 -1.04
CA PHE A 135 21.44 -14.81 -0.49
C PHE A 135 21.01 -16.04 -1.31
N ALA A 136 21.74 -16.47 -2.35
CA ALA A 136 21.33 -17.59 -3.22
C ALA A 136 20.95 -18.86 -2.43
N ASN A 137 21.67 -19.15 -1.34
CA ASN A 137 21.46 -20.34 -0.52
C ASN A 137 20.15 -20.34 0.30
N ILE A 138 19.37 -19.25 0.32
CA ILE A 138 18.04 -19.28 0.93
C ILE A 138 17.01 -20.01 0.05
N PHE A 139 17.31 -20.13 -1.24
CA PHE A 139 16.46 -20.77 -2.23
C PHE A 139 16.92 -22.21 -2.44
N SER A 140 15.99 -23.16 -2.41
CA SER A 140 16.30 -24.58 -2.57
C SER A 140 16.41 -25.02 -4.04
N ARG A 141 15.82 -24.24 -4.96
CA ARG A 141 15.78 -24.51 -6.39
C ARG A 141 15.48 -23.23 -7.20
N GLN A 142 15.74 -23.31 -8.50
CA GLN A 142 15.21 -22.37 -9.49
C GLN A 142 13.69 -22.52 -9.61
N CYS A 143 13.01 -21.43 -9.94
CA CYS A 143 11.58 -21.45 -10.25
C CYS A 143 11.30 -22.19 -11.56
N ASP A 144 10.10 -22.76 -11.65
CA ASP A 144 9.53 -23.32 -12.87
C ASP A 144 8.18 -22.66 -13.17
N ASP A 145 7.63 -22.90 -14.36
CA ASP A 145 6.39 -22.27 -14.84
C ASP A 145 5.19 -22.46 -13.87
N GLN A 146 5.18 -23.51 -13.05
CA GLN A 146 4.10 -23.77 -12.10
C GLN A 146 4.20 -22.89 -10.84
N ASP A 147 5.32 -22.22 -10.62
CA ASP A 147 5.55 -21.32 -9.49
C ASP A 147 5.01 -19.91 -9.74
N TYR A 148 4.57 -19.62 -10.96
CA TYR A 148 4.07 -18.32 -11.36
C TYR A 148 2.53 -18.30 -11.45
N TYR A 149 1.98 -17.09 -11.41
CA TYR A 149 0.57 -16.81 -11.64
C TYR A 149 0.40 -15.46 -12.35
N ASP A 150 -0.70 -15.35 -13.10
CA ASP A 150 -1.08 -14.12 -13.76
C ASP A 150 -1.72 -13.15 -12.78
N TRP A 151 -1.17 -11.95 -12.70
CA TRP A 151 -1.70 -10.86 -11.91
C TRP A 151 -2.09 -9.68 -12.80
N ARG A 152 -3.19 -9.01 -12.46
CA ARG A 152 -3.68 -7.83 -13.17
C ARG A 152 -3.92 -6.69 -12.17
N PRO A 153 -3.33 -5.50 -12.38
CA PRO A 153 -3.73 -4.30 -11.66
C PRO A 153 -5.20 -4.00 -11.90
N TRP A 154 -5.87 -3.41 -10.91
CA TRP A 154 -7.30 -3.11 -10.98
C TRP A 154 -7.64 -1.87 -10.13
N ASP A 155 -8.75 -1.22 -10.45
CA ASP A 155 -9.30 -0.11 -9.67
C ASP A 155 -10.33 -0.64 -8.68
N GLU A 156 -10.08 -0.45 -7.37
CA GLU A 156 -10.99 -0.87 -6.30
C GLU A 156 -12.39 -0.25 -6.40
N ARG A 157 -12.50 0.95 -6.97
CA ARG A 157 -13.74 1.71 -7.02
C ARG A 157 -14.71 1.18 -8.07
N THR A 158 -14.18 0.69 -9.18
CA THR A 158 -14.96 0.26 -10.36
C THR A 158 -14.85 -1.23 -10.62
N GLU A 159 -13.98 -1.94 -9.89
CA GLU A 159 -13.59 -3.34 -10.14
C GLU A 159 -13.04 -3.56 -11.56
N SER A 160 -12.62 -2.49 -12.24
CA SER A 160 -12.12 -2.51 -13.60
C SER A 160 -10.64 -2.89 -13.64
N GLN A 161 -10.28 -3.73 -14.61
CA GLN A 161 -8.88 -4.03 -14.97
C GLN A 161 -8.38 -3.12 -16.10
N CYS A 162 -9.22 -2.24 -16.62
CA CYS A 162 -8.88 -1.26 -17.65
C CYS A 162 -8.46 0.04 -16.98
N LEU A 163 -7.15 0.31 -16.97
CA LEU A 163 -6.54 1.51 -16.44
C LEU A 163 -5.94 2.30 -17.60
N LEU A 164 -6.35 3.56 -17.76
CA LEU A 164 -5.94 4.43 -18.87
C LEU A 164 -6.15 3.76 -20.24
N GLY A 165 -7.33 3.14 -20.42
CA GLY A 165 -7.70 2.50 -21.68
C GLY A 165 -6.98 1.20 -22.02
N SER A 166 -6.23 0.60 -21.08
CA SER A 166 -5.58 -0.69 -21.29
C SER A 166 -5.64 -1.58 -20.04
N SER A 167 -5.64 -2.88 -20.26
CA SER A 167 -5.39 -3.86 -19.20
C SER A 167 -4.05 -4.55 -19.45
N ILE A 168 -3.34 -4.86 -18.37
CA ILE A 168 -2.05 -5.53 -18.41
C ILE A 168 -2.10 -6.78 -17.54
N THR A 169 -1.69 -7.91 -18.10
CA THR A 169 -1.43 -9.16 -17.36
C THR A 169 0.06 -9.28 -17.13
N ILE A 170 0.44 -9.50 -15.87
CA ILE A 170 1.81 -9.51 -15.40
C ILE A 170 2.06 -10.85 -14.74
N GLU A 171 3.06 -11.60 -15.21
CA GLU A 171 3.48 -12.82 -14.54
C GLU A 171 4.19 -12.50 -13.21
N ARG A 172 3.76 -13.15 -12.14
CA ARG A 172 4.36 -13.00 -10.80
C ARG A 172 4.60 -14.34 -10.14
N ARG A 173 5.69 -14.42 -9.38
CA ARG A 173 5.97 -15.59 -8.55
C ARG A 173 4.94 -15.69 -7.44
N LYS A 174 4.38 -16.87 -7.24
CA LYS A 174 3.45 -17.17 -6.14
C LYS A 174 4.13 -16.87 -4.79
N PRO A 175 3.53 -16.04 -3.92
CA PRO A 175 4.16 -15.65 -2.65
C PRO A 175 4.49 -16.83 -1.73
N GLN A 176 3.71 -17.92 -1.78
CA GLN A 176 3.94 -19.13 -1.00
C GLN A 176 5.13 -19.99 -1.47
N ILE A 177 5.74 -19.66 -2.63
CA ILE A 177 6.86 -20.41 -3.19
C ILE A 177 8.14 -19.59 -3.06
N CYS A 178 9.13 -20.15 -2.36
CA CYS A 178 10.48 -19.60 -2.22
C CYS A 178 11.46 -20.32 -3.16
N CYS A 179 11.35 -20.07 -4.46
CA CYS A 179 12.31 -20.48 -5.48
C CYS A 179 13.05 -19.25 -6.04
N LEU A 180 14.24 -19.45 -6.62
CA LEU A 180 15.04 -18.39 -7.24
C LEU A 180 14.49 -18.08 -8.64
N ASN A 181 14.14 -16.83 -8.94
CA ASN A 181 13.79 -16.44 -10.32
C ASN A 181 15.03 -16.53 -11.21
N GLY A 182 16.14 -15.96 -10.73
CA GLY A 182 17.43 -16.01 -11.39
C GLY A 182 17.68 -14.83 -12.32
N ARG A 183 18.95 -14.65 -12.68
CA ARG A 183 19.45 -13.45 -13.37
C ARG A 183 18.83 -13.25 -14.76
N ASP A 184 18.52 -14.36 -15.43
CA ASP A 184 18.02 -14.39 -16.80
C ASP A 184 16.49 -14.50 -16.85
N TYR A 185 15.80 -14.38 -15.70
CA TYR A 185 14.34 -14.31 -15.66
C TYR A 185 13.87 -13.06 -16.40
N ASP A 186 13.04 -13.28 -17.41
CA ASP A 186 12.36 -12.24 -18.15
C ASP A 186 10.86 -12.39 -17.93
N ARG A 187 10.23 -11.31 -17.49
CA ARG A 187 8.83 -11.32 -17.08
C ARG A 187 7.94 -11.11 -18.30
N GLU A 188 6.97 -11.99 -18.49
CA GLU A 188 5.98 -11.82 -19.55
C GLU A 188 4.95 -10.74 -19.17
N PHE A 189 4.63 -9.89 -20.14
CA PHE A 189 3.61 -8.85 -20.06
C PHE A 189 2.67 -9.00 -21.26
N ASP A 190 1.38 -9.17 -20.98
CA ASP A 190 0.34 -9.19 -22.01
C ASP A 190 -0.54 -7.94 -21.89
N TYR A 191 -0.70 -7.23 -23.01
CA TYR A 191 -1.43 -5.96 -23.07
C TYR A 191 -2.69 -6.12 -23.91
N HIS A 192 -3.81 -5.61 -23.39
CA HIS A 192 -5.06 -5.52 -24.14
C HIS A 192 -5.62 -4.11 -24.09
N ILE A 193 -5.92 -3.55 -25.26
CA ILE A 193 -6.59 -2.26 -25.39
C ILE A 193 -8.07 -2.43 -25.05
N CYS A 194 -8.58 -1.57 -24.18
CA CYS A 194 -9.97 -1.55 -23.77
C CYS A 194 -10.82 -0.63 -24.67
N ASP A 195 -12.13 -0.89 -24.69
CA ASP A 195 -13.10 0.05 -25.25
C ASP A 195 -13.14 1.33 -24.42
N CYS A 196 -13.24 2.49 -25.08
CA CYS A 196 -13.36 3.76 -24.37
C CYS A 196 -14.69 3.90 -23.63
N THR A 197 -14.63 4.48 -22.44
CA THR A 197 -15.75 4.82 -21.56
C THR A 197 -15.70 6.30 -21.18
N SER A 198 -16.73 6.80 -20.50
CA SER A 198 -16.71 8.16 -19.95
C SER A 198 -15.59 8.45 -18.93
N GLU A 199 -14.97 7.43 -18.33
CA GLU A 199 -13.88 7.59 -17.35
C GLU A 199 -12.53 7.90 -18.01
N ASP A 200 -12.37 7.56 -19.30
CA ASP A 200 -11.16 7.81 -20.09
C ASP A 200 -11.06 9.27 -20.60
N TYR A 201 -12.01 10.12 -20.18
CA TYR A 201 -12.12 11.53 -20.57
C TYR A 201 -12.20 12.47 -19.36
N GLU A 202 -11.45 13.57 -19.45
CA GLU A 202 -11.50 14.68 -18.51
C GLU A 202 -12.14 15.93 -19.15
N CYS A 203 -12.48 16.94 -18.34
CA CYS A 203 -13.00 18.19 -18.87
C CYS A 203 -11.92 18.92 -19.68
N ASP A 204 -12.29 19.43 -20.85
CA ASP A 204 -11.39 20.22 -21.69
C ASP A 204 -11.19 21.64 -21.13
N TYR A 205 -10.24 22.37 -21.69
CA TYR A 205 -9.95 23.74 -21.27
C TYR A 205 -11.21 24.64 -21.35
N GLY A 206 -11.50 25.35 -20.26
CA GLY A 206 -12.70 26.18 -20.12
C GLY A 206 -13.98 25.42 -19.78
N PHE A 207 -13.86 24.14 -19.39
CA PHE A 207 -14.94 23.30 -18.88
C PHE A 207 -14.63 22.77 -17.49
N ALA A 208 -15.64 22.66 -16.66
CA ALA A 208 -15.52 22.12 -15.31
C ALA A 208 -16.78 21.35 -14.92
N ARG A 209 -16.62 20.39 -14.01
CA ARG A 209 -17.76 19.79 -13.29
C ARG A 209 -18.16 20.73 -12.15
N PRO A 210 -19.46 20.92 -11.88
CA PRO A 210 -19.91 21.69 -10.74
C PRO A 210 -19.40 21.08 -9.43
N MET A 211 -19.10 21.95 -8.46
CA MET A 211 -18.55 21.56 -7.17
C MET A 211 -19.49 20.59 -6.45
N TYR A 212 -18.95 19.48 -5.93
CA TYR A 212 -19.66 18.41 -5.21
C TYR A 212 -20.54 17.46 -6.04
N ASP A 213 -20.57 17.58 -7.37
CA ASP A 213 -21.22 16.58 -8.22
C ASP A 213 -20.19 15.94 -9.17
N TYR A 214 -19.62 14.83 -8.72
CA TYR A 214 -18.67 14.06 -9.52
C TYR A 214 -19.30 13.48 -10.78
N TYR A 215 -20.62 13.23 -10.79
CA TYR A 215 -21.32 12.60 -11.91
C TYR A 215 -21.89 13.62 -12.91
N ALA A 216 -21.83 14.91 -12.59
CA ALA A 216 -22.26 15.95 -13.50
C ALA A 216 -21.38 16.02 -14.77
N PRO A 217 -21.98 16.35 -15.93
CA PRO A 217 -21.23 16.53 -17.15
C PRO A 217 -20.30 17.75 -17.08
N CYS A 218 -19.28 17.79 -17.95
CA CYS A 218 -18.40 18.93 -18.09
C CYS A 218 -19.17 20.12 -18.67
N MET A 219 -19.30 21.20 -17.90
CA MET A 219 -20.04 22.40 -18.28
C MET A 219 -19.11 23.57 -18.56
N ARG A 220 -19.52 24.46 -19.46
CA ARG A 220 -18.76 25.66 -19.84
C ARG A 220 -18.56 26.57 -18.62
N ASP A 221 -17.31 26.83 -18.28
CA ASP A 221 -16.94 27.80 -17.24
C ASP A 221 -16.72 29.20 -17.84
N TYR A 222 -17.77 30.02 -17.83
CA TYR A 222 -17.74 31.37 -18.40
C TYR A 222 -16.74 32.32 -17.73
N ALA A 223 -16.14 31.97 -16.59
CA ALA A 223 -15.05 32.76 -16.00
C ALA A 223 -13.72 32.62 -16.76
N ILE A 224 -13.55 31.55 -17.53
CA ILE A 224 -12.35 31.30 -18.34
C ILE A 224 -12.60 31.82 -19.76
N GLU A 225 -11.81 32.79 -20.22
CA GLU A 225 -11.85 33.22 -21.62
C GLU A 225 -11.25 32.16 -22.54
N LEU A 226 -12.00 31.78 -23.58
CA LEU A 226 -11.49 30.85 -24.59
C LEU A 226 -10.82 31.63 -25.73
N PRO A 227 -9.65 31.20 -26.24
CA PRO A 227 -9.04 31.79 -27.42
C PRO A 227 -10.02 31.79 -28.59
N ASN A 228 -10.09 32.90 -29.34
CA ASN A 228 -10.90 32.94 -30.56
C ASN A 228 -10.22 32.08 -31.65
N PRO A 229 -10.78 30.91 -32.01
CA PRO A 229 -10.14 29.98 -32.94
C PRO A 229 -10.18 30.49 -34.40
N CYS A 230 -10.98 31.52 -34.66
CA CYS A 230 -11.19 32.14 -35.97
C CYS A 230 -10.44 33.47 -36.10
N ALA A 231 -9.56 33.79 -35.13
CA ALA A 231 -8.74 34.99 -35.17
C ALA A 231 -7.95 35.09 -36.48
N GLY A 232 -8.14 36.19 -37.22
CA GLY A 232 -7.48 36.43 -38.50
C GLY A 232 -8.25 35.98 -39.75
N GLY A 233 -9.46 35.42 -39.63
CA GLY A 233 -10.41 35.22 -40.75
C GLY A 233 -9.97 34.25 -41.86
N LYS A 234 -8.88 33.50 -41.65
CA LYS A 234 -8.33 32.56 -42.65
C LYS A 234 -9.06 31.22 -42.67
N ASN A 235 -9.59 30.78 -41.54
CA ASN A 235 -10.26 29.49 -41.39
C ASN A 235 -11.78 29.69 -41.40
N LYS A 236 -12.50 28.83 -42.13
CA LYS A 236 -13.98 28.82 -42.16
C LYS A 236 -14.59 27.93 -41.09
N THR A 237 -13.83 26.98 -40.56
CA THR A 237 -14.23 26.05 -39.50
C THR A 237 -13.08 25.85 -38.51
N TYR A 238 -13.41 25.39 -37.32
CA TYR A 238 -12.45 24.96 -36.31
C TYR A 238 -12.96 23.72 -35.56
N MET A 239 -12.04 22.97 -34.94
CA MET A 239 -12.38 21.80 -34.14
C MET A 239 -12.84 22.23 -32.75
N ALA A 240 -14.15 22.32 -32.56
CA ALA A 240 -14.77 22.67 -31.28
C ALA A 240 -14.75 21.48 -30.32
N SER A 241 -14.58 21.80 -29.04
CA SER A 241 -14.68 20.82 -27.96
C SER A 241 -16.13 20.53 -27.63
N THR A 242 -16.42 19.28 -27.31
CA THR A 242 -17.68 18.84 -26.68
C THR A 242 -17.71 19.12 -25.17
N GLY A 243 -16.64 19.73 -24.64
CA GLY A 243 -16.42 19.91 -23.20
C GLY A 243 -15.51 18.87 -22.58
N TYR A 244 -15.13 17.84 -23.35
CA TYR A 244 -14.30 16.72 -22.92
C TYR A 244 -13.05 16.60 -23.79
N ARG A 245 -11.99 16.04 -23.20
CA ARG A 245 -10.79 15.60 -23.90
C ARG A 245 -10.31 14.29 -23.31
N LYS A 246 -9.69 13.46 -24.15
CA LYS A 246 -9.13 12.18 -23.71
C LYS A 246 -8.00 12.42 -22.70
N ILE A 247 -7.95 11.61 -21.64
CA ILE A 247 -6.89 11.69 -20.63
C ILE A 247 -5.53 11.43 -21.30
N ALA A 248 -4.53 12.22 -20.93
CA ALA A 248 -3.19 12.08 -21.50
C ALA A 248 -2.58 10.72 -21.13
N GLY A 249 -2.09 9.99 -22.14
CA GLY A 249 -1.55 8.64 -21.98
C GLY A 249 -2.58 7.52 -22.10
N ASP A 250 -3.87 7.85 -22.19
CA ASP A 250 -4.93 6.87 -22.37
C ASP A 250 -4.94 6.30 -23.81
N VAL A 251 -4.95 4.98 -23.91
CA VAL A 251 -4.84 4.25 -25.19
C VAL A 251 -6.13 3.54 -25.62
N CYS A 252 -7.27 3.78 -24.95
CA CYS A 252 -8.54 3.15 -25.32
C CYS A 252 -8.92 3.43 -26.78
N THR A 253 -9.69 2.55 -27.40
CA THR A 253 -10.22 2.75 -28.76
C THR A 253 -11.66 2.25 -28.84
N GLY A 254 -12.51 2.85 -29.68
CA GLY A 254 -13.87 2.34 -29.85
C GLY A 254 -14.79 2.72 -28.69
N GLY A 255 -15.71 1.82 -28.30
CA GLY A 255 -16.72 2.11 -27.26
C GLY A 255 -17.47 3.44 -27.46
N GLU A 256 -17.41 4.30 -26.44
CA GLU A 256 -18.07 5.61 -26.37
C GLU A 256 -17.26 6.74 -27.01
N GLU A 257 -16.12 6.46 -27.66
CA GLU A 257 -15.20 7.49 -28.18
C GLU A 257 -15.89 8.57 -29.02
N LYS A 258 -16.85 8.18 -29.87
CA LYS A 258 -17.61 9.09 -30.73
C LYS A 258 -18.43 10.14 -29.97
N LEU A 259 -18.78 9.87 -28.71
CA LEU A 259 -19.54 10.81 -27.87
C LEU A 259 -18.68 11.98 -27.40
N PHE A 260 -17.36 11.78 -27.33
CA PHE A 260 -16.41 12.76 -26.79
C PHE A 260 -15.51 13.38 -27.87
N GLN A 261 -15.60 12.91 -29.12
CA GLN A 261 -14.86 13.46 -30.24
C GLN A 261 -15.20 14.94 -30.50
N ARG A 262 -14.17 15.72 -30.79
CA ARG A 262 -14.32 17.10 -31.26
C ARG A 262 -15.08 17.13 -32.59
N PHE A 263 -15.78 18.23 -32.84
CA PHE A 263 -16.59 18.40 -34.04
C PHE A 263 -16.20 19.68 -34.80
N ASP A 264 -16.39 19.66 -36.11
CA ASP A 264 -16.21 20.84 -36.97
C ASP A 264 -17.31 21.87 -36.68
N ALA A 265 -16.93 22.99 -36.07
CA ALA A 265 -17.80 24.14 -35.87
C ALA A 265 -17.48 25.23 -36.90
N PRO A 266 -18.50 25.91 -37.47
CA PRO A 266 -18.28 27.04 -38.35
C PRO A 266 -17.69 28.23 -37.55
N CYS A 267 -16.73 28.90 -38.17
CA CYS A 267 -16.36 30.25 -37.77
C CYS A 267 -17.48 31.20 -38.18
N CYS A 268 -18.46 31.43 -37.29
CA CYS A 268 -19.48 32.45 -37.52
C CYS A 268 -18.82 33.83 -37.61
N GLY A 269 -19.11 34.58 -38.66
CA GLY A 269 -19.04 36.04 -38.57
C GLY A 269 -20.22 36.51 -37.74
N ASP A 270 -19.95 37.27 -36.67
CA ASP A 270 -20.87 37.79 -35.65
C ASP A 270 -21.38 36.81 -34.54
N ASP A 271 -20.77 36.98 -33.36
CA ASP A 271 -21.35 37.09 -32.00
C ASP A 271 -22.41 36.11 -31.49
N THR A 272 -22.54 34.91 -32.07
CA THR A 272 -23.27 33.83 -31.42
C THR A 272 -22.43 32.56 -31.36
N LEU A 273 -21.89 32.28 -30.16
CA LEU A 273 -21.34 30.97 -29.84
C LEU A 273 -22.44 29.92 -30.12
N PRO A 274 -22.14 28.81 -30.82
CA PRO A 274 -23.14 27.80 -31.11
C PRO A 274 -23.70 27.21 -29.80
N PRO A 275 -25.00 26.89 -29.75
CA PRO A 275 -25.60 26.28 -28.56
C PRO A 275 -24.87 24.99 -28.22
N PHE A 276 -24.43 24.89 -26.97
CA PHE A 276 -23.86 23.68 -26.40
C PHE A 276 -24.90 22.56 -26.50
N PHE A 277 -24.62 21.51 -27.28
CA PHE A 277 -25.37 20.28 -27.17
C PHE A 277 -24.91 19.57 -25.90
N PRO A 278 -25.78 19.34 -24.90
CA PRO A 278 -25.40 18.47 -23.79
C PRO A 278 -25.04 17.08 -24.36
N PRO A 279 -24.05 16.38 -23.80
CA PRO A 279 -23.81 14.99 -24.18
C PRO A 279 -25.10 14.19 -24.00
N PRO A 280 -25.31 13.13 -24.80
CA PRO A 280 -26.52 12.32 -24.69
C PRO A 280 -26.68 11.82 -23.26
N ASN A 281 -27.89 11.98 -22.72
CA ASN A 281 -28.28 11.35 -21.45
C ASN A 281 -27.84 9.89 -21.49
N GLN A 282 -27.14 9.45 -20.43
CA GLN A 282 -26.85 8.04 -20.21
C GLN A 282 -28.14 7.21 -20.41
N PRO A 283 -28.10 6.07 -21.12
CA PRO A 283 -29.27 5.24 -21.28
C PRO A 283 -29.72 4.69 -19.92
N GLY A 284 -30.86 5.18 -19.45
CA GLY A 284 -31.77 4.45 -18.58
C GLY A 284 -31.39 4.35 -17.10
N GLN A 285 -31.66 5.39 -16.33
CA GLN A 285 -32.43 5.14 -15.10
C GLN A 285 -33.83 4.74 -15.53
N THR A 286 -34.05 3.44 -15.73
CA THR A 286 -35.41 2.91 -15.72
C THR A 286 -35.99 3.22 -14.36
N VAL A 287 -36.92 4.18 -14.33
CA VAL A 287 -37.89 4.31 -13.25
C VAL A 287 -38.53 2.94 -13.11
N SER A 288 -38.14 2.21 -12.06
CA SER A 288 -38.77 0.94 -11.72
C SER A 288 -40.21 1.24 -11.32
N GLU A 289 -41.14 1.10 -12.26
CA GLU A 289 -42.53 0.86 -11.93
C GLU A 289 -42.57 -0.35 -10.99
N LYS A 290 -42.93 -0.10 -9.73
CA LYS A 290 -43.24 -1.15 -8.76
C LYS A 290 -44.44 -1.95 -9.26
N VAL A 291 -44.18 -3.00 -10.02
CA VAL A 291 -45.14 -4.07 -10.23
C VAL A 291 -45.28 -4.83 -8.90
N SER A 292 -46.41 -4.61 -8.25
CA SER A 292 -46.85 -5.32 -7.05
C SER A 292 -47.11 -6.79 -7.40
N SER A 293 -46.13 -7.64 -7.11
CA SER A 293 -46.25 -9.10 -7.20
C SER A 293 -46.37 -9.67 -5.78
N LYS A 294 -47.59 -10.08 -5.40
CA LYS A 294 -47.85 -10.86 -4.19
C LYS A 294 -47.39 -12.30 -4.42
N GLY A 295 -46.24 -12.68 -3.82
CA GLY A 295 -45.73 -14.06 -3.72
C GLY A 295 -45.62 -14.52 -2.26
N PRO A 296 -45.54 -15.83 -2.00
CA PRO A 296 -46.02 -16.44 -0.75
C PRO A 296 -45.07 -16.23 0.44
N LEU A 297 -45.60 -15.64 1.51
CA LEU A 297 -44.93 -15.26 2.76
C LEU A 297 -44.34 -16.43 3.58
N ALA A 298 -44.46 -17.69 3.13
CA ALA A 298 -44.13 -18.87 3.93
C ALA A 298 -42.64 -19.30 3.84
N ALA A 299 -41.92 -18.98 2.76
CA ALA A 299 -40.54 -19.44 2.57
C ALA A 299 -39.49 -18.53 3.25
N VAL A 300 -39.79 -17.23 3.42
CA VAL A 300 -38.85 -16.25 4.00
C VAL A 300 -38.72 -16.41 5.52
N GLY A 301 -39.81 -16.82 6.21
CA GLY A 301 -39.79 -17.08 7.65
C GLY A 301 -38.94 -18.29 8.05
N ALA A 302 -38.87 -19.32 7.20
CA ALA A 302 -38.06 -20.50 7.47
C ALA A 302 -36.55 -20.22 7.32
N LEU A 303 -36.15 -19.44 6.31
CA LEU A 303 -34.75 -19.08 6.09
C LEU A 303 -34.20 -18.15 7.18
N LEU A 304 -34.99 -17.19 7.64
CA LEU A 304 -34.64 -16.32 8.77
C LEU A 304 -34.52 -17.10 10.09
N GLY A 305 -35.40 -18.08 10.31
CA GLY A 305 -35.32 -18.96 11.48
C GLY A 305 -34.04 -19.80 11.52
N VAL A 306 -33.63 -20.36 10.37
CA VAL A 306 -32.39 -21.14 10.25
C VAL A 306 -31.16 -20.26 10.43
N ALA A 307 -31.13 -19.06 9.84
CA ALA A 307 -30.02 -18.12 10.02
C ALA A 307 -29.87 -17.67 11.49
N CYS A 308 -30.98 -17.44 12.18
CA CYS A 308 -30.98 -17.07 13.59
C CYS A 308 -30.50 -18.22 14.49
N LEU A 309 -30.91 -19.46 14.20
CA LEU A 309 -30.40 -20.65 14.89
C LEU A 309 -28.89 -20.86 14.66
N MET A 310 -28.41 -20.67 13.44
CA MET A 310 -26.97 -20.75 13.14
C MET A 310 -26.18 -19.69 13.90
N ALA A 311 -26.66 -18.44 13.93
CA ALA A 311 -26.02 -17.36 14.68
C ALA A 311 -25.95 -17.67 16.19
N LEU A 312 -27.00 -18.23 16.78
CA LEU A 312 -27.02 -18.63 18.19
C LEU A 312 -26.03 -19.77 18.49
N VAL A 313 -25.89 -20.73 17.58
CA VAL A 313 -24.91 -21.82 17.69
C VAL A 313 -23.48 -21.29 17.61
N PHE A 314 -23.20 -20.36 16.69
CA PHE A 314 -21.90 -19.70 16.61
C PHE A 314 -21.58 -18.89 17.87
N LEU A 315 -22.56 -18.16 18.42
CA LEU A 315 -22.38 -17.41 19.67
C LEU A 315 -22.08 -18.35 20.85
N ALA A 316 -22.78 -19.48 20.95
CA ALA A 316 -22.55 -20.47 21.99
C ALA A 316 -21.18 -21.16 21.85
N MET A 317 -20.74 -21.47 20.62
CA MET A 317 -19.39 -21.98 20.37
C MET A 317 -18.32 -20.94 20.75
N PHE A 318 -18.51 -19.68 20.39
CA PHE A 318 -17.57 -18.62 20.74
C PHE A 318 -17.47 -18.44 22.26
N ILE A 319 -18.61 -18.42 22.97
CA ILE A 319 -18.64 -18.33 24.44
C ILE A 319 -17.94 -19.54 25.06
N THR A 320 -18.22 -20.76 24.60
CA THR A 320 -17.59 -21.98 25.16
C THR A 320 -16.09 -22.04 24.89
N VAL A 321 -15.61 -21.63 23.71
CA VAL A 321 -14.18 -21.48 23.41
C VAL A 321 -13.55 -20.43 24.31
N THR A 322 -14.20 -19.28 24.51
CA THR A 322 -13.68 -18.20 25.36
C THR A 322 -13.62 -18.61 26.84
N LEU A 323 -14.62 -19.36 27.32
CA LEU A 323 -14.65 -19.90 28.68
C LEU A 323 -13.61 -21.01 28.87
N LYS A 324 -13.41 -21.91 27.89
CA LYS A 324 -12.32 -22.89 27.90
C LYS A 324 -10.96 -22.19 27.89
N TYR A 325 -10.77 -21.18 27.05
CA TYR A 325 -9.52 -20.42 26.98
C TYR A 325 -9.21 -19.71 28.31
N ARG A 326 -10.23 -19.09 28.93
CA ARG A 326 -10.12 -18.49 30.27
C ARG A 326 -9.87 -19.52 31.38
N ALA A 327 -10.40 -20.73 31.27
CA ALA A 327 -10.13 -21.82 32.22
C ALA A 327 -8.70 -22.36 32.06
N THR A 328 -8.22 -22.52 30.82
CA THR A 328 -6.85 -22.97 30.51
C THR A 328 -5.81 -21.95 30.97
N THR A 329 -6.03 -20.65 30.74
CA THR A 329 -5.13 -19.60 31.26
C THR A 329 -5.14 -19.55 32.79
N ARG A 330 -6.30 -19.73 33.44
CA ARG A 330 -6.38 -19.78 34.92
C ARG A 330 -5.67 -21.01 35.50
N ASN A 331 -5.66 -22.14 34.78
CA ASN A 331 -4.91 -23.34 35.17
C ASN A 331 -3.39 -23.17 34.93
N TYR A 332 -2.98 -22.51 33.83
CA TYR A 332 -1.56 -22.21 33.59
C TYR A 332 -0.97 -21.28 34.65
N ILE A 333 -1.74 -20.28 35.09
CA ILE A 333 -1.32 -19.36 36.17
C ILE A 333 -1.23 -20.09 37.53
N ARG A 334 -2.10 -21.08 37.80
CA ARG A 334 -2.01 -21.90 39.02
C ARG A 334 -0.83 -22.89 39.00
N VAL A 335 -0.48 -23.43 37.85
CA VAL A 335 0.66 -24.37 37.70
C VAL A 335 1.99 -23.63 37.80
N ALA A 336 2.11 -22.41 37.25
CA ALA A 336 3.32 -21.60 37.36
C ALA A 336 3.68 -21.15 38.79
N THR A 337 2.74 -21.21 39.74
CA THR A 337 2.98 -20.85 41.16
C THR A 337 3.30 -22.05 42.07
N ALA A 338 3.34 -23.28 41.55
CA ALA A 338 3.38 -24.50 42.38
C ALA A 338 4.64 -25.38 42.24
N GLU A 339 5.67 -24.97 41.50
CA GLU A 339 6.93 -25.71 41.39
C GLU A 339 8.15 -24.83 41.70
N GLU A 340 8.57 -24.86 42.97
CA GLU A 340 9.98 -24.74 43.33
C GLU A 340 10.24 -25.35 44.73
N PRO A 341 10.97 -26.47 44.83
CA PRO A 341 11.74 -26.78 46.03
C PRO A 341 13.25 -26.68 45.75
N ALA A 342 13.87 -25.75 46.50
CA ALA A 342 15.22 -25.75 47.06
C ALA A 342 16.40 -26.42 46.30
N LEU A 343 17.43 -25.61 45.96
CA LEU A 343 18.84 -25.95 46.24
C LEU A 343 19.78 -24.70 46.16
N PHE A 344 20.62 -24.54 47.20
CA PHE A 344 21.75 -23.59 47.39
C PHE A 344 21.42 -22.08 47.49
N GLY A 345 21.92 -21.27 48.42
CA GLY A 345 22.93 -21.40 49.48
C GLY A 345 23.51 -20.01 49.79
N SER A 346 23.33 -19.52 51.03
CA SER A 346 24.08 -18.47 51.77
C SER A 346 24.43 -17.11 51.11
N SER A 347 23.91 -16.01 51.67
CA SER A 347 24.69 -14.99 52.43
C SER A 347 23.85 -13.76 52.84
N GLN A 348 23.90 -13.40 54.15
CA GLN A 348 23.77 -12.06 54.78
C GLN A 348 22.47 -11.25 54.50
N GLN A 349 21.53 -11.07 55.45
CA GLN A 349 21.62 -10.25 56.69
C GLN A 349 22.37 -8.92 56.48
N ASP A 350 21.68 -7.84 56.14
CA ASP A 350 21.17 -6.86 57.12
C ASP A 350 20.66 -5.56 56.46
N THR A 351 19.75 -4.90 57.18
CA THR A 351 19.46 -3.45 57.15
C THR A 351 18.79 -2.83 55.92
N ALA A 352 17.49 -2.52 56.05
CA ALA A 352 16.97 -1.13 56.01
C ALA A 352 15.43 -1.10 56.14
N GLN A 353 14.92 -1.44 57.33
CA GLN A 353 13.73 -0.76 57.84
C GLN A 353 14.23 0.50 58.53
N ASN A 354 13.99 1.66 57.92
CA ASN A 354 13.63 2.90 58.62
C ASN A 354 13.46 4.04 57.61
N LEU A 355 12.45 4.87 57.88
CA LEU A 355 12.18 6.20 57.34
C LEU A 355 11.08 6.27 56.26
N ALA A 356 9.85 6.09 56.72
CA ALA A 356 8.73 6.94 56.32
C ALA A 356 8.18 7.62 57.58
N SER A 357 8.43 8.92 57.72
CA SER A 357 7.54 9.95 58.30
C SER A 357 8.36 11.06 58.96
N MET A 358 8.23 12.28 58.43
CA MET A 358 7.65 13.43 59.14
C MET A 358 7.61 14.62 58.18
N ALA A 359 6.49 15.35 58.26
CA ALA A 359 6.06 16.41 57.38
C ALA A 359 6.46 17.81 57.89
N GLY A 360 6.39 18.79 56.98
CA GLY A 360 6.30 20.25 57.22
C GLY A 360 7.63 20.93 57.53
N GLU A 361 7.92 22.17 57.15
CA GLU A 361 7.21 23.28 56.49
C GLU A 361 8.31 24.35 56.17
N GLU A 362 8.03 25.26 55.21
CA GLU A 362 8.51 26.65 54.96
C GLU A 362 9.90 27.13 55.49
N GLU A 363 10.75 27.89 54.80
CA GLU A 363 10.54 29.22 54.17
C GLU A 363 11.84 29.68 53.44
N GLU A 364 11.67 30.51 52.39
CA GLU A 364 12.48 31.63 51.82
C GLU A 364 13.98 31.83 52.22
N ASP A 365 14.90 31.98 51.25
CA ASP A 365 15.56 33.27 50.95
C ASP A 365 16.61 33.25 49.79
N ASP A 366 16.92 34.47 49.35
CA ASP A 366 17.52 35.03 48.13
C ASP A 366 18.99 34.68 47.73
N LYS A 367 19.31 35.01 46.47
CA LYS A 367 20.57 35.06 45.66
C LYS A 367 21.82 35.74 46.32
N PRO A 368 22.94 36.05 45.61
CA PRO A 368 23.74 35.39 44.54
C PRO A 368 25.28 35.42 44.83
N LEU A 369 26.13 34.84 43.93
CA LEU A 369 27.32 35.46 43.28
C LEU A 369 28.45 34.47 42.90
N ILE A 370 28.84 34.66 41.64
CA ILE A 370 30.02 34.30 40.81
C ILE A 370 31.40 34.47 41.52
N PRO A 371 32.53 33.98 40.96
CA PRO A 371 33.15 34.49 39.72
C PRO A 371 33.30 33.47 38.57
#